data_AF-A0A495QBG4-F1
#
_entry.id   AF-A0A495QBG4-F1
#
_cell.length_a   1.000
_cell.length_b   1.000
_cell.length_c   1.000
_cell.angle_alpha   90.00
_cell.angle_beta   90.00
_cell.angle_gamma   90.00
#
_symmetry.space_group_name_H-M   'P 1'
#
loop_
_entity.id
_entity.type
_entity.pdbx_description
1 polymer ?
#
loop_
_entity_poly.entity_id
_entity_poly.type
_entity_poly.pdbx_seq_one_letter_code
_entity_poly.pdbx_strand_id
1 'polypeptide(L)'
;MAPVVDGEACAVRVVDSEKVAMVTASLPDAETITELAQVFGLLSDPGRLRVIIALLEGGEMCVCDIAASCGHSESAVSHALRLLRANRVVRVRRAGRMAYYRLDDSHVRMLLDLALTHVGHGTEGT
;
A
#
# COMPACT_ATOMS: atom_id res chain seq x y z
N MET A 1 34.18 14.11 31.95
CA MET A 1 33.15 13.78 30.95
C MET A 1 32.81 15.08 30.25
N ALA A 2 33.26 15.26 29.01
CA ALA A 2 33.09 16.49 28.24
C ALA A 2 31.62 16.68 27.82
N PRO A 3 31.14 17.93 27.69
CA PRO A 3 29.84 18.21 27.09
C PRO A 3 29.89 17.84 25.60
N VAL A 4 28.95 17.03 25.17
CA VAL A 4 28.68 16.76 23.75
C VAL A 4 28.27 18.07 23.09
N VAL A 5 29.05 18.47 22.10
CA VAL A 5 28.73 19.55 21.16
C VAL A 5 27.79 18.98 20.10
N ASP A 6 26.49 19.28 20.20
CA ASP A 6 25.49 18.95 19.19
C ASP A 6 25.71 19.83 17.95
N GLY A 7 26.28 19.22 16.91
CA GLY A 7 26.61 19.86 15.64
C GLY A 7 25.38 20.21 14.80
N GLU A 8 25.27 21.50 14.49
CA GLU A 8 24.58 22.12 13.34
C GLU A 8 23.06 21.89 13.21
N ALA A 9 22.30 22.44 14.16
CA ALA A 9 20.98 22.98 13.84
C ALA A 9 21.13 24.27 13.02
N CYS A 10 20.39 24.38 11.91
CA CYS A 10 20.37 25.54 11.01
C CYS A 10 20.21 26.88 11.79
N ALA A 11 21.19 27.77 11.68
CA ALA A 11 21.29 29.00 12.48
C ALA A 11 20.23 30.07 12.17
N VAL A 12 19.48 29.95 11.06
CA VAL A 12 18.33 30.79 10.75
C VAL A 12 17.24 29.93 10.10
N ARG A 13 16.11 29.75 10.78
CA ARG A 13 14.90 29.18 10.16
C ARG A 13 14.25 30.23 9.26
N VAL A 14 14.81 30.45 8.08
CA VAL A 14 14.14 31.26 7.04
C VAL A 14 13.12 30.37 6.36
N VAL A 15 11.84 30.57 6.71
CA VAL A 15 10.73 29.96 5.98
C VAL A 15 10.43 30.84 4.78
N ASP A 16 10.52 30.27 3.58
CA ASP A 16 10.09 30.91 2.34
C ASP A 16 8.57 31.01 2.33
N SER A 17 8.03 32.15 2.77
CA SER A 17 6.60 32.36 2.99
C SER A 17 5.78 32.25 1.70
N GLU A 18 6.35 32.65 0.57
CA GLU A 18 5.72 32.54 -0.74
C GLU A 18 5.57 31.07 -1.15
N LYS A 19 6.65 30.27 -1.02
CA LYS A 19 6.56 28.82 -1.26
C LYS A 19 5.63 28.12 -0.31
N VAL A 20 5.63 28.48 0.99
CA VAL A 20 4.72 27.87 1.96
C VAL A 20 3.27 28.16 1.59
N ALA A 21 2.91 29.41 1.28
CA ALA A 21 1.55 29.75 0.87
C ALA A 21 1.10 28.97 -0.37
N MET A 22 1.97 28.85 -1.38
CA MET A 22 1.70 28.09 -2.60
C MET A 22 1.47 26.58 -2.32
N VAL A 23 2.33 25.96 -1.51
CA VAL A 23 2.23 24.53 -1.18
C VAL A 23 1.02 24.27 -0.29
N THR A 24 0.81 25.07 0.74
CA THR A 24 -0.34 24.91 1.65
C THR A 24 -1.68 25.06 0.91
N ALA A 25 -1.75 25.89 -0.13
CA ALA A 25 -2.94 25.99 -0.98
C ALA A 25 -3.16 24.78 -1.89
N SER A 26 -2.12 24.00 -2.19
CA SER A 26 -2.18 22.83 -3.09
C SER A 26 -2.22 21.49 -2.36
N LEU A 27 -1.94 21.47 -1.06
CA LEU A 27 -2.00 20.24 -0.26
C LEU A 27 -3.44 19.74 -0.20
N PRO A 28 -3.67 18.43 -0.35
CA PRO A 28 -4.95 17.83 -0.01
C PRO A 28 -5.29 18.10 1.46
N ASP A 29 -6.58 18.10 1.77
CA ASP A 29 -7.02 18.20 3.16
C ASP A 29 -6.56 16.99 4.00
N ALA A 30 -6.60 17.15 5.32
CA ALA A 30 -6.11 16.14 6.25
C ALA A 30 -6.87 14.81 6.18
N GLU A 31 -8.15 14.83 5.79
CA GLU A 31 -8.96 13.62 5.63
C GLU A 31 -8.46 12.82 4.42
N THR A 32 -8.29 13.49 3.28
CA THR A 32 -7.72 12.90 2.05
C THR A 32 -6.33 12.30 2.30
N ILE A 33 -5.45 13.00 3.04
CA ILE A 33 -4.13 12.47 3.41
C ILE A 33 -4.24 11.23 4.31
N THR A 34 -5.20 11.23 5.25
CA THR A 34 -5.43 10.10 6.16
C THR A 34 -5.94 8.88 5.39
N GLU A 35 -6.89 9.06 4.47
CA GLU A 35 -7.39 7.98 3.60
C GLU A 35 -6.26 7.42 2.73
N LEU A 36 -5.44 8.29 2.12
CA LEU A 36 -4.29 7.88 1.33
C LEU A 36 -3.29 7.05 2.16
N ALA A 37 -2.99 7.48 3.39
CA ALA A 37 -2.12 6.75 4.29
C ALA A 37 -2.70 5.38 4.69
N GLN A 38 -4.02 5.28 4.88
CA GLN A 38 -4.69 3.99 5.15
C GLN A 38 -4.52 3.03 3.97
N VAL A 39 -4.71 3.51 2.73
CA VAL A 39 -4.50 2.69 1.52
C VAL A 39 -3.06 2.18 1.46
N PHE A 40 -2.05 3.04 1.63
CA PHE A 40 -0.65 2.61 1.66
C PHE A 40 -0.36 1.67 2.83
N GLY A 41 -0.99 1.86 3.99
CA GLY A 41 -0.87 0.96 5.14
C GLY A 41 -1.40 -0.45 4.88
N LEU A 42 -2.27 -0.65 3.90
CA LEU A 42 -2.70 -1.99 3.46
C LEU A 42 -1.63 -2.66 2.59
N LEU A 43 -0.95 -1.84 1.77
CA LEU A 43 0.08 -2.26 0.83
C LEU A 43 1.46 -2.39 1.47
N SER A 44 1.65 -1.98 2.72
CA SER A 44 2.96 -2.00 3.38
C SER A 44 3.34 -3.34 4.02
N ASP A 45 2.39 -4.27 4.18
CA ASP A 45 2.64 -5.56 4.80
C ASP A 45 2.97 -6.65 3.75
N PRO A 46 4.10 -7.36 3.90
CA PRO A 46 4.52 -8.39 2.93
C PRO A 46 3.50 -9.52 2.74
N GLY A 47 2.81 -9.95 3.79
CA GLY A 47 1.82 -11.03 3.71
C GLY A 47 0.60 -10.61 2.89
N ARG A 48 0.08 -9.40 3.14
CA ARG A 48 -0.97 -8.78 2.33
C ARG A 48 -0.53 -8.54 0.89
N LEU A 49 0.69 -8.04 0.66
CA LEU A 49 1.21 -7.86 -0.70
C LEU A 49 1.23 -9.17 -1.48
N ARG A 50 1.64 -10.29 -0.86
CA ARG A 50 1.57 -11.61 -1.52
C ARG A 50 0.16 -11.97 -1.96
N VAL A 51 -0.84 -11.76 -1.09
CA VAL A 51 -2.26 -12.00 -1.41
C VAL A 51 -2.73 -11.10 -2.56
N ILE A 52 -2.37 -9.82 -2.52
CA ILE A 52 -2.75 -8.85 -3.56
C ILE A 52 -2.11 -9.19 -4.90
N ILE A 53 -0.83 -9.56 -4.92
CA ILE A 53 -0.11 -9.97 -6.14
C ILE A 53 -0.68 -11.29 -6.69
N ALA A 54 -1.03 -12.24 -5.83
CA ALA A 54 -1.68 -13.47 -6.27
C ALA A 54 -3.01 -13.17 -6.98
N LEU A 55 -3.81 -12.23 -6.47
CA LEU A 55 -5.05 -11.78 -7.12
C LEU A 55 -4.80 -10.95 -8.39
N LEU A 56 -3.68 -10.22 -8.45
CA LEU A 56 -3.28 -9.47 -9.64
C LEU A 56 -2.99 -10.42 -10.81
N GLU A 57 -2.19 -11.45 -10.56
CA GLU A 57 -1.76 -12.42 -11.57
C GLU A 57 -2.83 -13.48 -11.87
N GLY A 58 -3.49 -14.00 -10.85
CA GLY A 58 -4.49 -15.08 -10.96
C GLY A 58 -5.91 -14.60 -11.23
N GLY A 59 -6.17 -13.30 -11.16
CA GLY A 59 -7.48 -12.71 -11.39
C GLY A 59 -8.49 -13.01 -10.26
N GLU A 60 -9.48 -13.84 -10.55
CA GLU A 60 -10.53 -14.19 -9.59
C GLU A 60 -10.25 -15.58 -8.96
N MET A 61 -9.99 -15.61 -7.65
CA MET A 61 -9.51 -16.81 -6.94
C MET A 61 -10.27 -17.06 -5.64
N CYS A 62 -10.38 -18.31 -5.20
CA CYS A 62 -10.96 -18.61 -3.88
C CYS A 62 -9.90 -18.56 -2.77
N VAL A 63 -10.34 -18.56 -1.50
CA VAL A 63 -9.42 -18.48 -0.34
C VAL A 63 -8.38 -19.61 -0.34
N CYS A 64 -8.79 -20.83 -0.69
CA CYS A 64 -7.90 -22.00 -0.74
C CYS A 64 -6.80 -21.82 -1.80
N ASP A 65 -7.15 -21.34 -2.99
CA ASP A 65 -6.19 -21.10 -4.08
C ASP A 65 -5.18 -20.03 -3.66
N ILE A 66 -5.67 -18.90 -3.12
CA ILE A 66 -4.80 -17.79 -2.66
C ILE A 66 -3.86 -18.27 -1.56
N ALA A 67 -4.36 -19.04 -0.59
CA ALA A 67 -3.55 -19.60 0.50
C ALA A 67 -2.44 -20.51 -0.02
N ALA A 68 -2.78 -21.42 -0.94
CA ALA A 68 -1.82 -22.29 -1.60
C ALA A 68 -0.75 -21.50 -2.38
N SER A 69 -1.15 -20.50 -3.18
CA SER A 69 -0.23 -19.67 -3.96
C SER A 69 0.71 -18.84 -3.09
N CYS A 70 0.23 -18.35 -1.94
CA CYS A 70 1.04 -17.48 -1.06
C CYS A 70 1.91 -18.26 -0.07
N GLY A 71 1.67 -19.56 0.13
CA GLY A 71 2.28 -20.34 1.21
C GLY A 71 1.79 -19.89 2.59
N HIS A 72 0.51 -19.53 2.70
CA HIS A 72 -0.11 -19.02 3.93
C HIS A 72 -1.29 -19.91 4.35
N SER A 73 -1.68 -19.82 5.62
CA SER A 73 -2.89 -20.50 6.07
C SER A 73 -4.15 -19.79 5.55
N GLU A 74 -5.23 -20.54 5.34
CA GLU A 74 -6.52 -19.96 4.93
C GLU A 74 -7.04 -18.92 5.94
N SER A 75 -6.72 -19.08 7.21
CA SER A 75 -7.06 -18.12 8.27
C SER A 75 -6.34 -16.79 8.08
N ALA A 76 -5.02 -16.82 7.80
CA ALA A 76 -4.23 -15.63 7.52
C ALA A 76 -4.72 -14.90 6.27
N VAL A 77 -5.00 -15.65 5.19
CA VAL A 77 -5.57 -15.09 3.95
C VAL A 77 -6.95 -14.51 4.19
N SER A 78 -7.82 -15.19 4.95
CA SER A 78 -9.16 -14.68 5.28
C SER A 78 -9.10 -13.37 6.06
N HIS A 79 -8.14 -13.24 6.98
CA HIS A 79 -7.91 -12.00 7.71
C HIS A 79 -7.46 -10.86 6.76
N ALA A 80 -6.48 -11.13 5.89
CA ALA A 80 -6.02 -10.18 4.87
C ALA A 80 -7.18 -9.74 3.97
N LEU A 81 -7.95 -10.68 3.40
CA LEU A 81 -9.09 -10.38 2.52
C LEU A 81 -10.19 -9.59 3.22
N ARG A 82 -10.41 -9.78 4.53
CA ARG A 82 -11.36 -8.96 5.30
C ARG A 82 -10.91 -7.50 5.36
N LEU A 83 -9.64 -7.24 5.65
CA LEU A 83 -9.07 -5.89 5.69
C LEU A 83 -9.10 -5.24 4.30
N LEU A 84 -8.66 -5.97 3.27
CA LEU A 84 -8.64 -5.48 1.89
C LEU A 84 -10.06 -5.16 1.39
N ARG A 85 -11.05 -5.98 1.74
CA ARG A 85 -12.45 -5.74 1.39
C ARG A 85 -13.03 -4.53 2.13
N ALA A 86 -12.70 -4.35 3.40
CA ALA A 86 -13.17 -3.19 4.17
C ALA A 86 -12.70 -1.86 3.57
N ASN A 87 -11.54 -1.87 2.91
CA ASN A 87 -10.93 -0.72 2.26
C ASN A 87 -11.10 -0.71 0.73
N ARG A 88 -12.05 -1.50 0.19
CA ARG A 88 -12.39 -1.52 -1.25
C ARG A 88 -11.21 -1.85 -2.18
N VAL A 89 -10.23 -2.61 -1.70
CA VAL A 89 -9.11 -3.10 -2.52
C VAL A 89 -9.51 -4.36 -3.30
N VAL A 90 -10.40 -5.17 -2.72
CA VAL A 90 -10.90 -6.41 -3.34
C VAL A 90 -12.42 -6.49 -3.32
N ARG A 91 -12.99 -7.09 -4.36
CA ARG A 91 -14.40 -7.51 -4.40
C ARG A 91 -14.51 -9.00 -4.14
N VAL A 92 -15.68 -9.40 -3.64
CA VAL A 92 -16.03 -10.80 -3.41
C VAL A 92 -17.28 -11.16 -4.19
N ARG A 93 -17.25 -12.30 -4.88
CA ARG A 93 -18.38 -12.92 -5.57
C ARG A 93 -18.65 -14.29 -4.95
N ARG A 94 -19.90 -14.59 -4.64
CA ARG A 94 -20.29 -15.92 -4.11
C ARG A 94 -20.82 -16.79 -5.24
N ALA A 95 -20.35 -18.04 -5.28
CA ALA A 95 -20.83 -19.08 -6.18
C ALA A 95 -21.11 -20.34 -5.36
N GLY A 96 -22.39 -20.57 -5.06
CA GLY A 96 -22.80 -21.62 -4.14
C GLY A 96 -22.23 -21.39 -2.73
N ARG A 97 -21.45 -22.35 -2.23
CA ARG A 97 -20.78 -22.28 -0.92
C ARG A 97 -19.42 -21.58 -0.97
N MET A 98 -18.89 -21.31 -2.17
CA MET A 98 -17.56 -20.75 -2.36
C MET A 98 -17.60 -19.22 -2.50
N ALA A 99 -16.59 -18.56 -1.95
CA ALA A 99 -16.33 -17.13 -2.14
C ALA A 99 -15.08 -16.95 -2.99
N TYR A 100 -15.21 -16.16 -4.05
CA TYR A 100 -14.14 -15.80 -4.97
C TYR A 100 -13.82 -14.33 -4.83
N TYR A 101 -12.54 -14.00 -4.86
CA TYR A 101 -12.01 -12.66 -4.64
C TYR A 101 -11.25 -12.19 -5.88
N ARG A 102 -11.33 -10.90 -6.17
CA ARG A 102 -10.57 -10.23 -7.23
C ARG A 102 -10.27 -8.79 -6.83
N LEU A 103 -9.27 -8.16 -7.43
CA LEU A 103 -9.02 -6.73 -7.24
C LEU A 103 -10.23 -5.88 -7.69
N ASP A 104 -10.53 -4.84 -6.91
CA ASP A 104 -11.71 -3.99 -7.10
C ASP A 104 -11.52 -2.96 -8.22
N ASP A 105 -10.35 -2.32 -8.25
CA ASP A 105 -10.08 -1.13 -9.05
C ASP A 105 -8.81 -1.28 -9.91
N SER A 106 -8.91 -0.83 -11.16
CA SER A 106 -7.80 -0.56 -12.08
C SER A 106 -6.68 0.31 -11.49
N HIS A 107 -6.98 1.26 -10.60
CA HIS A 107 -5.96 2.12 -9.99
C HIS A 107 -5.00 1.34 -9.08
N VAL A 108 -5.52 0.38 -8.30
CA VAL A 108 -4.68 -0.48 -7.43
C VAL A 108 -3.74 -1.32 -8.28
N ARG A 109 -4.25 -1.88 -9.39
CA ARG A 109 -3.43 -2.61 -10.35
C ARG A 109 -2.30 -1.74 -10.91
N MET A 110 -2.64 -0.55 -11.41
CA MET A 110 -1.65 0.39 -11.97
C MET A 110 -0.57 0.77 -10.94
N LEU A 111 -0.97 1.01 -9.69
CA LEU A 111 -0.05 1.33 -8.60
C LEU A 111 0.92 0.16 -8.33
N LEU A 112 0.41 -1.08 -8.29
CA LEU A 112 1.24 -2.27 -8.07
C LEU A 112 2.18 -2.53 -9.25
N ASP A 113 1.69 -2.41 -10.48
CA ASP A 113 2.51 -2.58 -11.69
C ASP A 113 3.66 -1.56 -11.70
N LEU A 114 3.38 -0.30 -11.36
CA LEU A 114 4.39 0.74 -11.26
C LEU A 114 5.39 0.47 -10.12
N ALA A 115 4.90 0.05 -8.95
CA ALA A 115 5.74 -0.26 -7.81
C ALA A 115 6.67 -1.45 -8.07
N LEU A 116 6.16 -2.52 -8.71
CA LEU A 116 6.95 -3.68 -9.12
C LEU A 116 8.01 -3.31 -10.16
N THR A 117 7.64 -2.48 -11.13
CA THR A 117 8.59 -1.93 -12.12
C THR A 117 9.69 -1.12 -11.43
N HIS A 118 9.34 -0.29 -10.44
CA HIS A 118 10.31 0.51 -9.69
C HIS A 118 11.31 -0.36 -8.91
N VAL A 119 10.84 -1.42 -8.23
CA VAL A 119 11.74 -2.36 -7.54
C VAL A 119 12.60 -3.13 -8.54
N GLY A 120 12.06 -3.51 -9.70
CA GLY A 120 12.79 -4.20 -10.76
C GLY A 120 13.85 -3.33 -11.44
N HIS A 121 13.65 -2.01 -11.52
CA HIS A 121 14.64 -1.06 -12.06
C HIS A 121 15.74 -0.66 -11.05
N GLY A 122 15.53 -0.90 -9.75
CA GLY A 122 16.50 -0.60 -8.70
C GLY A 122 17.78 -1.45 -8.73
N THR A 123 17.83 -2.48 -9.57
CA THR A 123 19.01 -3.36 -9.74
C THR A 123 19.87 -3.05 -10.97
N GLU A 124 19.51 -2.04 -11.80
CA GLU A 124 20.27 -1.70 -13.01
C GLU A 124 20.92 -0.30 -12.98
N GLY A 125 21.00 0.35 -11.81
CA GLY A 125 21.62 1.67 -11.73
C GLY A 125 22.07 2.08 -10.34
N THR A 126 23.20 1.55 -9.89
CA THR A 126 24.34 2.17 -9.15
C THR A 126 25.31 1.06 -8.77
#